data_AF-A0A1N6RK82-F1
#
_entry.id   AF-A0A1N6RK82-F1
#
_cell.length_a   1.000
_cell.length_b   1.000
_cell.length_c   1.000
_cell.angle_alpha   90.00
_cell.angle_beta   90.00
_cell.angle_gamma   90.00
#
_symmetry.space_group_name_H-M   'P 1'
#
loop_
_entity.id
_entity.type
_entity.pdbx_description
1 polymer ?
#
loop_
_entity_poly.entity_id
_entity_poly.type
_entity_poly.pdbx_seq_one_letter_code
_entity_poly.pdbx_strand_id
1 'polypeptide(L)' 'MTENIKQMFSKMNDETREEALQLLMSEFNLESTKFAKKNWIIGGRIPENNQEKIVRIFQNLLRIQVFKINEIKVTL' A
#
# COMPACT_ATOMS: atom_id res chain seq x y z
N MET A 1 -2.08 -13.66 -5.47
CA MET A 1 -1.53 -12.29 -5.57
C MET A 1 -2.14 -11.36 -4.51
N THR A 2 -3.44 -11.44 -4.24
CA THR A 2 -4.11 -10.74 -3.13
C THR A 2 -3.47 -10.95 -1.75
N GLU A 3 -3.07 -12.17 -1.40
CA GLU A 3 -2.39 -12.44 -0.11
C GLU A 3 -1.04 -11.73 0.00
N ASN A 4 -0.28 -11.65 -1.10
CA ASN A 4 0.96 -10.87 -1.16
C ASN A 4 0.69 -9.38 -0.89
N ILE A 5 -0.36 -8.82 -1.50
CA ILE A 5 -0.77 -7.42 -1.27
C ILE A 5 -1.10 -7.17 0.20
N LYS A 6 -1.81 -8.11 0.86
CA LYS A 6 -2.11 -8.03 2.31
C LYS A 6 -0.83 -8.02 3.15
N GLN A 7 0.09 -8.94 2.86
CA GLN A 7 1.36 -9.04 3.57
C GLN A 7 2.26 -7.82 3.34
N MET A 8 2.23 -7.21 2.17
CA MET A 8 2.95 -5.96 1.91
C MET A 8 2.35 -4.80 2.71
N PHE A 9 1.02 -4.69 2.74
CA PHE A 9 0.34 -3.64 3.51
C PHE A 9 0.58 -3.76 5.03
N SER A 10 0.69 -4.99 5.56
CA SER A 10 0.97 -5.19 6.98
C SER A 10 2.39 -4.73 7.37
N LYS A 11 3.35 -4.77 6.44
CA LYS A 11 4.74 -4.31 6.63
C LYS A 11 4.92 -2.79 6.56
N MET A 12 3.91 -2.06 6.06
CA MET A 12 3.93 -0.61 6.02
C MET A 12 3.70 -0.01 7.41
N ASN A 13 4.37 1.08 7.73
CA ASN A 13 4.08 1.91 8.89
C ASN A 13 2.80 2.74 8.66
N ASP A 14 2.30 3.43 9.68
CA ASP A 14 0.99 4.10 9.58
C ASP A 14 0.97 5.23 8.54
N GLU A 15 2.03 6.02 8.41
CA GLU A 15 2.18 7.05 7.35
C GLU A 15 2.10 6.42 5.96
N THR A 16 2.86 5.35 5.74
CA THR A 16 2.95 4.66 4.43
C THR A 16 1.64 3.94 4.11
N ARG A 17 0.89 3.46 5.11
CA ARG A 17 -0.45 2.88 4.93
C ARG A 17 -1.46 3.94 4.52
N GLU A 18 -1.42 5.12 5.12
CA GLU A 18 -2.27 6.25 4.75
C GLU A 18 -2.01 6.61 3.28
N GLU A 19 -0.74 6.80 2.92
CA GLU A 19 -0.32 7.11 1.54
C GLU A 19 -0.75 6.02 0.55
N ALA A 20 -0.56 4.74 0.90
CA ALA A 20 -1.01 3.62 0.08
C ALA A 20 -2.52 3.69 -0.20
N LEU A 21 -3.35 3.97 0.81
CA LEU A 21 -4.80 4.04 0.63
C LEU A 21 -5.23 5.24 -0.22
N GLN A 22 -4.56 6.39 -0.08
CA GLN A 22 -4.81 7.57 -0.90
C GLN A 22 -4.44 7.32 -2.37
N LEU A 23 -3.29 6.68 -2.62
CA LEU A 23 -2.88 6.31 -3.97
C LEU A 23 -3.86 5.31 -4.60
N LEU A 24 -4.31 4.30 -3.85
CA LEU A 24 -5.32 3.37 -4.36
C LEU A 24 -6.65 4.07 -4.69
N MET A 25 -7.08 5.02 -3.87
CA MET A 25 -8.27 5.81 -4.17
C MET A 25 -8.11 6.59 -5.47
N SER A 26 -7.01 7.34 -5.61
CA SER A 26 -6.80 8.20 -6.77
C SER A 26 -6.59 7.39 -8.05
N GLU A 27 -5.84 6.30 -7.99
CA GLU A 27 -5.45 5.51 -9.17
C GLU A 27 -6.61 4.66 -9.71
N PHE A 28 -7.48 4.17 -8.83
CA PHE A 28 -8.57 3.25 -9.17
C PHE A 28 -9.96 3.85 -8.97
N ASN A 29 -10.03 5.16 -8.69
CA ASN A 29 -11.26 5.92 -8.45
C ASN A 29 -12.18 5.24 -7.39
N LEU A 30 -11.60 4.85 -6.27
CA LEU A 30 -12.34 4.17 -5.19
C LEU A 30 -13.12 5.16 -4.34
N GLU A 31 -14.27 4.73 -3.81
CA GLU A 31 -15.18 5.57 -3.04
C GLU A 31 -14.54 6.22 -1.80
N SER A 32 -13.68 5.48 -1.10
CA SER A 32 -13.01 5.96 0.12
C SER A 32 -11.82 5.09 0.52
N THR A 33 -10.92 5.63 1.36
CA THR A 33 -9.80 4.87 1.94
C THR A 33 -10.32 3.76 2.83
N LYS A 34 -11.45 4.00 3.52
CA LYS A 34 -12.16 3.00 4.31
C LYS A 34 -12.69 1.85 3.45
N PHE A 35 -13.24 2.16 2.27
CA PHE A 35 -13.67 1.16 1.29
C PHE A 35 -12.47 0.34 0.80
N ALA A 36 -11.39 1.00 0.38
CA ALA A 36 -10.17 0.33 -0.09
C ALA A 36 -9.60 -0.60 1.00
N LYS A 37 -9.45 -0.10 2.23
CA LYS A 37 -8.95 -0.90 3.35
C LYS A 37 -9.84 -2.10 3.65
N LYS A 38 -11.16 -1.91 3.77
CA LYS A 38 -12.08 -2.98 4.17
C LYS A 38 -12.29 -4.01 3.06
N ASN A 39 -12.55 -3.58 1.83
CA ASN A 39 -12.95 -4.47 0.75
C ASN A 39 -11.74 -5.04 0.01
N TRP A 40 -10.77 -4.19 -0.34
CA TRP A 40 -9.63 -4.60 -1.16
C TRP A 40 -8.55 -5.23 -0.28
N ILE A 41 -8.08 -4.51 0.75
CA ILE A 41 -6.98 -4.99 1.57
C ILE A 41 -7.42 -6.12 2.49
N ILE A 42 -8.36 -5.88 3.42
CA ILE A 42 -8.79 -6.90 4.38
C ILE A 42 -9.62 -7.99 3.69
N GLY A 43 -10.63 -7.57 2.93
CA GLY A 43 -11.57 -8.46 2.23
C GLY A 43 -10.96 -9.21 1.05
N GLY A 44 -9.81 -8.76 0.52
CA GLY A 44 -9.15 -9.41 -0.60
C GLY A 44 -9.90 -9.33 -1.93
N ARG A 45 -10.87 -8.41 -2.06
CA ARG A 45 -11.74 -8.28 -3.25
C ARG A 45 -11.15 -7.32 -4.27
N ILE A 46 -9.90 -7.57 -4.67
CA ILE A 46 -9.17 -6.75 -5.63
C ILE A 46 -9.38 -7.31 -7.04
N PRO A 47 -9.86 -6.52 -8.01
CA PRO A 47 -9.94 -6.94 -9.41
C PRO A 47 -8.58 -7.42 -9.93
N GLU A 48 -8.53 -8.58 -10.61
CA GLU A 48 -7.27 -9.21 -11.03
C GLU A 48 -6.40 -8.30 -11.91
N ASN A 49 -7.03 -7.55 -12.81
CA ASN A 49 -6.37 -6.56 -13.69
C ASN A 49 -5.69 -5.43 -12.92
N ASN A 50 -6.07 -5.18 -11.67
CA ASN A 50 -5.49 -4.13 -10.84
C ASN A 50 -4.38 -4.68 -9.92
N GLN A 51 -4.36 -5.98 -9.64
CA GLN A 51 -3.48 -6.56 -8.62
C GLN A 51 -1.99 -6.34 -8.91
N GLU A 52 -1.55 -6.49 -10.15
CA GLU A 52 -0.15 -6.28 -10.51
C GLU A 52 0.29 -4.83 -10.28
N LYS A 53 -0.55 -3.86 -10.67
CA LYS A 53 -0.27 -2.44 -10.47
C LYS A 53 -0.21 -2.07 -8.99
N ILE A 54 -1.11 -2.63 -8.17
CA ILE A 54 -1.08 -2.45 -6.71
C ILE A 54 0.22 -2.99 -6.11
N VAL A 55 0.67 -4.16 -6.55
CA VAL A 55 1.97 -4.70 -6.11
C VAL A 55 3.10 -3.72 -6.41
N ARG A 56 3.15 -3.15 -7.62
CA ARG A 56 4.18 -2.16 -7.99
C ARG A 56 4.12 -0.92 -7.10
N ILE A 57 2.93 -0.38 -6.85
CA ILE A 57 2.73 0.76 -5.94
C ILE A 57 3.26 0.41 -4.54
N PHE A 58 2.86 -0.73 -3.99
CA PHE A 58 3.23 -1.12 -2.63
C PHE A 58 4.74 -1.42 -2.51
N GLN A 59 5.37 -1.97 -3.55
CA GLN A 59 6.81 -2.20 -3.58
C GLN A 59 7.57 -0.86 -3.53
N ASN A 60 7.12 0.14 -4.29
CA ASN A 60 7.72 1.46 -4.29
C ASN A 60 7.59 2.15 -2.93
N LEU A 61 6.40 2.11 -2.33
CA LEU A 61 6.16 2.66 -1.00
C LEU A 61 7.03 2.01 0.08
N LEU A 62 7.13 0.68 0.09
CA LEU A 62 8.00 -0.03 1.03
C LEU A 62 9.49 0.32 0.83
N ARG A 63 9.93 0.50 -0.42
CA ARG A 63 11.30 0.97 -0.68
C ARG A 63 11.52 2.36 -0.09
N ILE A 64 10.63 3.31 -0.36
CA ILE A 64 10.72 4.69 0.16
C ILE A 64 10.74 4.68 1.69
N GLN A 65 9.85 3.90 2.33
CA GLN A 65 9.83 3.76 3.79
C GLN A 65 11.19 3.29 4.33
N VAL A 66 11.79 2.27 3.73
CA VAL A 66 13.11 1.76 4.14
C VAL A 66 14.20 2.82 3.95
N PHE A 67 14.18 3.56 2.83
CA PHE A 67 15.12 4.66 2.60
C PHE A 67 15.00 5.74 3.67
N LYS A 68 13.79 6.23 3.96
CA LYS A 68 13.53 7.23 5.01
C LYS A 68 14.07 6.77 6.38
N ILE A 69 13.83 5.51 6.75
CA ILE A 69 14.32 4.95 8.03
C ILE A 69 15.86 4.93 8.06
N ASN A 70 16.50 4.57 6.95
CA ASN A 70 17.96 4.51 6.87
C ASN A 70 18.60 5.90 6.88
N GLU A 71 18.00 6.91 6.24
CA GLU A 71 18.47 8.31 6.33
C GLU A 71 18.45 8.82 7.77
N ILE A 72 17.37 8.55 8.52
CA ILE A 72 17.30 8.92 9.95
C ILE A 72 18.44 8.26 10.74
N LYS A 73 18.76 6.99 10.47
CA LYS A 73 19.86 6.29 11.16
C LYS A 73 21.25 6.82 10.85
N VAL A 74 21.49 7.34 9.64
CA VAL A 74 22.80 7.91 9.26
C VAL A 74 22.99 9.31 9.86
N THR A 75 21.91 10.00 10.20
CA THR A 75 21.93 11.39 10.70
C THR A 75 21.93 11.48 12.23
N LEU A 76 21.92 10.35 12.94
CA LEU A 76 22.00 10.22 14.41
C LEU A 76 23.42 9.82 14.85
#